data_AF-A0AAV2MYJ1-F1
#
_entry.id   AF-A0AAV2MYJ1-F1
#
_cell.length_a   1.000
_cell.length_b   1.000
_cell.length_c   1.000
_cell.angle_alpha   90.00
_cell.angle_beta   90.00
_cell.angle_gamma   90.00
#
_symmetry.space_group_name_H-M   'P 1'
#
loop_
_entity.id
_entity.type
_entity.pdbx_description
1 polymer ?
#
loop_
_entity_poly.entity_id
_entity_poly.type
_entity_poly.pdbx_seq_one_letter_code
_entity_poly.pdbx_strand_id
1 'polypeptide(L)'
;MRTESEGGARYFITFIDDYTRWCKVYFMRSKSEVTQKFTEFMNFAEKQTGRKIKAIHSDNGKEYCNSALDALFKEREIRRRLTVPHTPEQNGIAECKNRTLVEAARRMIIQSGLPPSLWAEAISTANYIKYRCITKSLNSETPFEK
;
A
#
# COMPACT_ATOMS: atom_id res chain seq x y z
N MET A 1 -9.63 8.64 4.83
CA MET A 1 -10.03 9.43 6.03
C MET A 1 -11.25 10.28 5.65
N ARG A 2 -12.04 10.79 6.59
CA ARG A 2 -13.21 11.64 6.25
C ARG A 2 -12.80 13.05 5.80
N THR A 3 -11.63 13.50 6.22
CA THR A 3 -11.04 14.81 5.91
C THR A 3 -9.97 14.67 4.83
N GLU A 4 -9.86 15.66 3.96
CA GLU A 4 -8.75 15.81 3.04
C GLU A 4 -7.44 16.07 3.80
N SER A 5 -6.31 15.58 3.28
CA SER A 5 -5.00 15.88 3.89
C SER A 5 -4.54 17.30 3.55
N GLU A 6 -3.54 17.82 4.28
CA GLU A 6 -2.89 19.11 3.93
C GLU A 6 -2.35 19.12 2.48
N GLY A 7 -1.90 17.97 1.97
CA GLY A 7 -1.47 17.80 0.57
C GLY A 7 -2.59 17.64 -0.47
N GLY A 8 -3.86 17.72 -0.04
CA GLY A 8 -5.04 17.53 -0.90
C GLY A 8 -5.41 16.06 -1.15
N ALA A 9 -4.80 15.10 -0.43
CA ALA A 9 -5.10 13.69 -0.63
C ALA A 9 -6.41 13.30 0.06
N ARG A 10 -7.13 12.34 -0.53
CA ARG A 10 -8.37 11.76 0.00
C ARG A 10 -8.27 10.25 0.21
N TYR A 11 -7.42 9.61 -0.58
CA TYR A 11 -7.18 8.19 -0.59
C TYR A 11 -5.70 7.91 -0.36
N PHE A 12 -5.39 6.70 0.11
CA PHE A 12 -4.05 6.17 0.09
C PHE A 12 -4.09 4.75 -0.45
N ILE A 13 -2.98 4.32 -1.04
CA ILE A 13 -2.79 2.98 -1.56
C ILE A 13 -1.50 2.41 -1.00
N THR A 14 -1.52 1.11 -0.71
CA THR A 14 -0.37 0.37 -0.20
C THR A 14 0.04 -0.69 -1.19
N PHE A 15 1.32 -0.72 -1.54
CA PHE A 15 1.93 -1.83 -2.25
C PHE A 15 2.82 -2.59 -1.29
N ILE A 16 2.53 -3.88 -1.13
CA ILE A 16 3.16 -4.74 -0.14
C ILE A 16 3.88 -5.86 -0.88
N ASP A 17 5.16 -6.04 -0.59
CA ASP A 17 5.88 -7.23 -0.99
C ASP A 17 5.49 -8.40 -0.09
N ASP A 18 5.06 -9.51 -0.70
CA ASP A 18 4.51 -10.64 0.03
C ASP A 18 5.58 -11.37 0.86
N TYR A 19 6.83 -11.35 0.40
CA TYR A 19 7.94 -12.05 1.07
C TYR A 19 8.52 -11.26 2.24
N THR A 20 9.02 -10.04 1.97
CA THR A 20 9.67 -9.17 2.97
C THR A 20 8.66 -8.46 3.87
N ARG A 21 7.38 -8.43 3.49
CA ARG A 21 6.34 -7.60 4.13
C ARG A 21 6.64 -6.10 4.07
N TRP A 22 7.59 -5.70 3.23
CA TRP A 22 7.87 -4.31 2.92
C TRP A 22 6.64 -3.66 2.32
N CYS A 23 6.34 -2.44 2.75
CA CYS A 23 5.13 -1.73 2.36
C CYS A 23 5.49 -0.31 1.95
N LYS A 24 5.06 0.08 0.75
CA LYS A 24 5.13 1.45 0.25
C LYS A 24 3.74 2.04 0.22
N VAL A 25 3.58 3.22 0.82
CA VAL A 25 2.33 3.99 0.82
C VAL A 25 2.43 5.12 -0.20
N TYR A 26 1.38 5.32 -0.98
CA TYR A 26 1.17 6.51 -1.81
C TYR A 26 -0.15 7.19 -1.43
N PHE A 27 -0.19 8.51 -1.53
CA PHE A 27 -1.38 9.33 -1.27
C PHE A 27 -1.94 9.85 -2.59
N MET A 28 -3.27 9.85 -2.71
CA MET A 28 -3.99 10.16 -3.95
C MET A 28 -5.17 11.09 -3.67
N ARG A 29 -5.45 12.00 -4.61
CA ARG A 29 -6.64 12.87 -4.57
C ARG A 29 -7.86 12.15 -5.12
N SER A 30 -7.65 11.31 -6.14
CA SER A 30 -8.67 10.50 -6.82
C SER A 30 -8.21 9.05 -6.99
N LYS A 31 -9.18 8.14 -7.04
CA LYS A 31 -8.98 6.71 -7.34
C LYS A 31 -8.49 6.46 -8.77
N SER A 32 -8.63 7.43 -9.67
CA SER A 32 -8.08 7.36 -11.03
C SER A 32 -6.55 7.40 -11.07
N GLU A 33 -5.89 7.83 -9.99
CA GLU A 33 -4.42 7.92 -9.91
C GLU A 33 -3.74 6.57 -9.65
N VAL A 34 -4.52 5.50 -9.41
CA VAL A 34 -3.99 4.17 -9.05
C VAL A 34 -3.00 3.65 -10.11
N THR A 35 -3.33 3.77 -11.40
CA THR A 35 -2.44 3.35 -12.50
C THR A 35 -1.10 4.07 -12.46
N GLN A 36 -1.15 5.40 -12.28
CA GLN A 36 0.07 6.21 -12.19
C GLN A 36 0.91 5.82 -10.97
N LYS A 37 0.28 5.68 -9.79
CA LYS A 37 0.98 5.30 -8.56
C LYS A 37 1.55 3.90 -8.62
N PHE A 38 0.89 2.98 -9.30
CA PHE A 38 1.42 1.65 -9.54
C PHE A 38 2.64 1.66 -10.46
N THR A 39 2.63 2.45 -11.55
CA THR A 39 3.80 2.62 -12.42
C THR A 39 4.97 3.25 -11.68
N GLU A 40 4.72 4.28 -10.86
CA GLU A 40 5.72 4.89 -9.97
C GLU A 40 6.33 3.85 -9.02
N PHE A 41 5.49 3.01 -8.40
CA PHE A 41 5.91 1.93 -7.53
C PHE A 41 6.75 0.88 -8.25
N MET A 42 6.31 0.42 -9.42
CA MET A 42 7.02 -0.58 -10.21
C MET A 42 8.43 -0.11 -10.55
N ASN A 43 8.57 1.08 -11.13
CA ASN A 43 9.87 1.65 -11.47
C ASN A 43 10.78 1.80 -10.24
N PHE A 44 10.20 2.21 -9.10
CA PHE A 44 10.93 2.28 -7.84
C PHE A 44 11.41 0.89 -7.39
N ALA A 45 10.51 -0.08 -7.28
CA ALA A 45 10.80 -1.41 -6.76
C ALA A 45 11.82 -2.16 -7.62
N GLU A 46 11.68 -2.10 -8.96
CA GLU A 46 12.60 -2.74 -9.88
C GLU A 46 14.00 -2.11 -9.82
N LYS A 47 14.08 -0.78 -9.69
CA LYS A 47 15.37 -0.07 -9.57
C LYS A 47 16.06 -0.31 -8.24
N GLN A 48 15.31 -0.39 -7.13
CA GLN A 48 15.89 -0.63 -5.80
C GLN A 48 16.34 -2.07 -5.60
N THR A 49 15.57 -3.04 -6.13
CA THR A 49 15.83 -4.46 -5.89
C THR A 49 16.61 -5.14 -7.03
N GLY A 50 16.65 -4.52 -8.21
CA GLY A 50 17.16 -5.16 -9.43
C GLY A 50 16.28 -6.31 -9.95
N ARG A 51 15.09 -6.51 -9.37
CA ARG A 51 14.19 -7.62 -9.68
C ARG A 51 12.91 -7.10 -10.32
N LYS A 52 12.47 -7.77 -11.38
CA LYS A 52 11.19 -7.46 -12.05
C LYS A 52 9.99 -8.00 -11.27
N ILE A 53 8.89 -7.25 -11.27
CA ILE A 53 7.62 -7.70 -10.70
C ILE A 53 7.03 -8.77 -11.62
N LYS A 54 6.77 -9.97 -11.10
CA LYS A 54 6.21 -11.09 -11.89
C LYS A 54 4.70 -11.24 -11.77
N ALA A 55 4.16 -10.87 -10.62
CA ALA A 55 2.75 -11.01 -10.34
C ALA A 55 2.29 -9.93 -9.35
N ILE A 56 1.03 -9.53 -9.48
CA ILE A 56 0.34 -8.67 -8.53
C ILE A 56 -0.87 -9.43 -7.98
N HIS A 57 -1.07 -9.34 -6.67
CA HIS A 57 -2.30 -9.79 -6.04
C HIS A 57 -3.15 -8.57 -5.68
N SER A 58 -4.37 -8.53 -6.20
CA SER A 58 -5.32 -7.44 -5.91
C SER A 58 -6.71 -8.01 -5.68
N ASP A 59 -7.54 -7.25 -4.97
CA ASP A 59 -8.97 -7.53 -4.95
C ASP A 59 -9.62 -7.27 -6.33
N ASN A 60 -10.90 -7.64 -6.45
CA ASN A 60 -11.74 -7.31 -7.62
C ASN A 60 -12.22 -5.84 -7.62
N GLY A 61 -11.53 -4.95 -6.90
CA GLY A 61 -11.84 -3.53 -6.88
C GLY A 61 -11.80 -2.94 -8.29
N LYS A 62 -12.86 -2.21 -8.67
CA LYS A 62 -12.96 -1.55 -9.98
C LYS A 62 -11.80 -0.59 -10.29
N GLU A 63 -11.15 -0.09 -9.25
CA GLU A 63 -9.99 0.80 -9.33
C GLU A 63 -8.77 0.11 -9.95
N TYR A 64 -8.62 -1.18 -9.68
CA TYR A 64 -7.57 -2.01 -10.25
C TYR A 64 -7.98 -2.60 -11.59
N CYS A 65 -9.28 -2.74 -11.86
CA CYS A 65 -9.84 -3.22 -13.12
C CYS A 65 -10.05 -2.07 -14.12
N ASN A 66 -8.95 -1.45 -14.57
CA ASN A 66 -8.99 -0.45 -15.64
C ASN A 66 -8.13 -0.87 -16.84
N SER A 67 -8.56 -0.47 -18.04
CA SER A 67 -7.90 -0.87 -19.30
C SER A 67 -6.44 -0.43 -19.38
N ALA A 68 -6.07 0.67 -18.72
CA ALA A 68 -4.70 1.16 -18.68
C ALA A 68 -3.79 0.26 -17.85
N LEU A 69 -4.25 -0.23 -16.69
CA LEU A 69 -3.53 -1.21 -15.87
C LEU A 69 -3.44 -2.54 -16.59
N ASP A 70 -4.51 -2.99 -17.25
CA ASP A 70 -4.47 -4.24 -18.00
C ASP A 70 -3.50 -4.17 -19.18
N ALA A 71 -3.44 -3.03 -19.90
CA ALA A 71 -2.45 -2.79 -20.93
C ALA A 71 -1.01 -2.79 -20.36
N LEU A 72 -0.79 -2.12 -19.22
CA LEU A 72 0.50 -2.09 -18.53
C LEU A 72 0.93 -3.50 -18.08
N PHE A 73 0.03 -4.28 -17.49
CA PHE A 73 0.30 -5.65 -17.06
C PHE A 73 0.64 -6.55 -18.25
N LYS A 74 -0.05 -6.37 -19.38
CA LYS A 74 0.24 -7.09 -20.63
C LYS A 74 1.60 -6.70 -21.22
N GLU A 75 1.91 -5.40 -21.27
CA GLU A 75 3.21 -4.90 -21.77
C GLU A 75 4.39 -5.40 -20.92
N ARG A 76 4.21 -5.44 -19.59
CA ARG A 76 5.24 -5.85 -18.63
C ARG A 76 5.22 -7.34 -18.31
N GLU A 77 4.33 -8.11 -18.94
CA GLU A 77 4.11 -9.54 -18.70
C GLU A 77 3.85 -9.89 -17.22
N ILE A 78 3.20 -8.97 -16.49
CA ILE A 78 2.85 -9.12 -15.08
C ILE A 78 1.58 -9.94 -14.96
N ARG A 79 1.64 -11.05 -14.21
CA ARG A 79 0.45 -11.88 -13.95
C ARG A 79 -0.44 -11.23 -12.89
N ARG A 80 -1.68 -10.96 -13.25
CA ARG A 80 -2.68 -10.47 -12.30
C ARG A 80 -3.38 -11.64 -11.60
N ARG A 81 -3.28 -11.70 -10.27
CA ARG A 81 -4.00 -12.64 -9.41
C ARG A 81 -5.11 -11.90 -8.69
N LEU A 82 -6.34 -12.08 -9.16
CA LEU A 82 -7.52 -11.54 -8.52
C LEU A 82 -7.98 -12.45 -7.39
N THR A 83 -8.38 -11.87 -6.26
CA THR A 83 -9.05 -12.62 -5.20
C THR A 83 -10.39 -13.16 -5.69
N VAL A 84 -10.78 -14.34 -5.25
CA VAL A 84 -12.11 -14.89 -5.56
C VAL A 84 -13.18 -14.00 -4.91
N PRO A 85 -14.26 -13.64 -5.63
CA PRO A 85 -15.38 -12.91 -5.02
C PRO A 85 -15.84 -13.58 -3.73
N HIS A 86 -16.11 -12.79 -2.69
CA HIS A 86 -16.56 -13.26 -1.37
C HIS A 86 -15.52 -14.05 -0.54
N THR A 87 -14.22 -13.98 -0.88
CA THR A 87 -13.13 -14.52 -0.03
C THR A 87 -12.15 -13.42 0.42
N PRO A 88 -12.55 -12.55 1.37
CA PRO A 88 -11.70 -11.46 1.86
C PRO A 88 -10.39 -11.96 2.50
N GLU A 89 -10.35 -13.22 2.96
CA GLU A 89 -9.17 -13.85 3.56
C GLU A 89 -7.98 -13.87 2.59
N GLN A 90 -8.23 -13.96 1.27
CA GLN A 90 -7.17 -13.97 0.27
C GLN A 90 -6.42 -12.63 0.21
N ASN A 91 -7.10 -11.51 0.50
CA ASN A 91 -6.48 -10.19 0.59
C ASN A 91 -6.09 -9.79 2.02
N GLY A 92 -6.13 -10.74 2.97
CA GLY A 92 -6.04 -10.45 4.39
C GLY A 92 -4.76 -9.72 4.81
N ILE A 93 -3.64 -9.92 4.09
CA ILE A 93 -2.38 -9.22 4.35
C ILE A 93 -2.51 -7.71 4.09
N ALA A 94 -3.07 -7.33 2.94
CA ALA A 94 -3.24 -5.93 2.58
C ALA A 94 -4.28 -5.26 3.47
N GLU A 95 -5.40 -5.92 3.71
CA GLU A 95 -6.46 -5.41 4.60
C GLU A 95 -5.95 -5.22 6.04
N CYS A 96 -5.23 -6.21 6.58
CA CYS A 96 -4.67 -6.11 7.93
C CYS A 96 -3.63 -4.99 8.03
N LYS A 97 -2.77 -4.82 7.01
CA LYS A 97 -1.80 -3.73 6.97
C LYS A 97 -2.50 -2.37 6.93
N ASN A 98 -3.51 -2.21 6.06
CA ASN A 98 -4.28 -0.97 5.94
C ASN A 98 -4.98 -0.60 7.23
N ARG A 99 -5.64 -1.56 7.89
CA ARG A 99 -6.26 -1.36 9.19
C ARG A 99 -5.24 -0.92 10.24
N THR A 100 -4.10 -1.61 10.31
CA THR A 100 -3.01 -1.29 11.24
C THR A 100 -2.47 0.13 11.05
N LEU A 101 -2.26 0.55 9.80
CA LEU A 101 -1.77 1.90 9.48
C LEU A 101 -2.78 2.99 9.86
N VAL A 102 -4.07 2.77 9.55
CA VAL A 102 -5.13 3.72 9.88
C VAL A 102 -5.32 3.86 11.39
N GLU A 103 -5.30 2.75 12.12
CA GLU A 103 -5.42 2.78 13.58
C GLU A 103 -4.22 3.47 14.24
N ALA A 104 -3.00 3.17 13.79
CA ALA A 104 -1.79 3.81 14.29
C ALA A 104 -1.80 5.32 14.01
N ALA A 105 -2.13 5.73 12.78
CA ALA A 105 -2.23 7.14 12.41
C ALA A 105 -3.26 7.89 13.27
N ARG A 106 -4.45 7.30 13.49
CA ARG A 106 -5.47 7.89 14.38
C ARG A 106 -4.95 8.08 15.80
N ARG A 107 -4.27 7.08 16.37
CA ARG A 107 -3.68 7.16 17.71
C ARG A 107 -2.63 8.27 17.80
N MET A 108 -1.75 8.36 16.80
CA MET A 108 -0.70 9.40 16.75
C MET A 108 -1.31 10.82 16.72
N ILE A 109 -2.35 11.03 15.90
CA ILE A 109 -3.02 12.34 15.80
C ILE A 109 -3.70 12.70 17.12
N ILE A 110 -4.46 11.77 17.71
CA ILE A 110 -5.17 12.01 18.99
C ILE A 110 -4.16 12.32 20.10
N GLN A 111 -3.07 11.55 20.20
CA GLN A 111 -2.07 11.72 21.25
C GLN A 111 -1.25 13.01 21.10
N SER A 112 -0.97 13.43 19.87
CA SER A 112 -0.20 14.66 19.60
C SER A 112 -1.04 15.94 19.67
N GLY A 113 -2.36 15.84 19.69
CA GLY A 113 -3.26 17.01 19.62
C GLY A 113 -3.23 17.72 18.26
N LEU A 114 -2.68 17.07 17.23
CA LEU A 114 -2.54 17.62 15.89
C LEU A 114 -3.87 17.58 15.11
N PRO A 115 -4.04 18.45 14.09
CA PRO A 115 -5.26 18.46 13.28
C PRO A 115 -5.42 17.15 12.49
N PRO A 116 -6.65 16.65 12.29
CA PRO A 116 -6.92 15.44 11.50
C PRO A 116 -6.49 15.52 10.03
N SER A 117 -6.22 16.71 9.49
CA SER A 117 -5.71 16.92 8.14
C SER A 117 -4.28 16.39 7.96
N LEU A 118 -3.50 16.21 9.05
CA LEU A 118 -2.17 15.60 9.01
C LEU A 118 -2.20 14.07 8.94
N TRP A 119 -3.31 13.49 8.49
CA TRP A 119 -3.46 12.03 8.45
C TRP A 119 -2.54 11.36 7.45
N ALA A 120 -2.17 12.02 6.36
CA ALA A 120 -1.27 11.45 5.36
C ALA A 120 0.14 11.29 5.96
N GLU A 121 0.62 12.33 6.63
CA GLU A 121 1.88 12.37 7.37
C GLU A 121 1.87 11.32 8.48
N ALA A 122 0.78 11.23 9.25
CA ALA A 122 0.63 10.22 10.29
C ALA A 122 0.66 8.78 9.74
N ILE A 123 0.03 8.51 8.60
CA ILE A 123 0.11 7.19 7.94
C ILE A 123 1.53 6.92 7.43
N SER A 124 2.20 7.92 6.84
CA SER A 124 3.58 7.80 6.38
C SER A 124 4.52 7.44 7.54
N THR A 125 4.39 8.15 8.67
CA THR A 125 5.14 7.87 9.90
C THR A 125 4.79 6.50 10.47
N ALA A 126 3.52 6.12 10.50
CA ALA A 126 3.11 4.79 10.94
C ALA A 126 3.74 3.68 10.08
N ASN A 127 3.80 3.86 8.76
CA ASN A 127 4.45 2.92 7.86
C ASN A 127 5.97 2.86 8.08
N TYR A 128 6.61 4.02 8.26
CA TYR A 128 8.04 4.12 8.57
C TYR A 128 8.40 3.39 9.87
N ILE A 129 7.59 3.54 10.92
CA ILE A 129 7.77 2.87 12.20
C ILE A 129 7.57 1.36 12.01
N LYS A 130 6.48 0.94 11.37
CA LYS A 130 6.19 -0.48 11.12
C LYS A 130 7.24 -1.18 10.28
N TYR A 131 7.95 -0.45 9.42
CA TYR A 131 9.07 -0.98 8.65
C TYR A 131 10.28 -1.36 9.53
N ARG A 132 10.43 -0.71 10.69
CA ARG A 132 11.55 -0.89 11.63
C ARG A 132 11.15 -1.59 12.93
N CYS A 133 9.90 -2.00 13.04
CA CYS A 133 9.45 -2.80 14.16
C CYS A 133 9.51 -4.27 13.80
N ILE A 134 9.92 -5.07 14.79
CA ILE A 134 9.92 -6.51 14.71
C ILE A 134 8.50 -7.01 14.40
N THR A 135 8.39 -7.96 13.46
CA THR A 135 7.09 -8.60 13.15
C THR A 135 7.14 -10.10 13.40
N LYS A 136 6.11 -10.64 14.06
CA LYS A 136 5.98 -12.09 14.30
C LYS A 136 5.98 -12.90 13.00
N SER A 137 5.48 -12.31 11.92
CA SER A 137 5.46 -12.90 10.58
C SER A 137 6.84 -13.08 9.93
N LEU A 138 7.88 -12.43 10.48
CA LEU A 138 9.26 -12.51 10.00
C LEU A 138 10.20 -13.12 11.05
N ASN A 139 9.73 -14.04 11.90
CA ASN A 139 10.57 -14.71 12.90
C ASN A 139 11.34 -13.75 13.83
N SER A 140 10.73 -12.62 14.16
CA SER A 140 11.33 -11.55 14.96
C SER A 140 12.36 -10.66 14.26
N GLU A 141 12.43 -10.70 12.94
CA GLU A 141 13.19 -9.75 12.11
C GLU A 141 12.33 -8.54 11.72
N THR A 142 12.98 -7.42 11.40
CA THR A 142 12.29 -6.25 10.83
C THR A 142 12.18 -6.39 9.31
N PRO A 143 11.11 -5.87 8.68
CA PRO A 143 11.04 -5.83 7.21
C PRO A 143 12.19 -5.06 6.54
N PHE A 144 12.95 -4.24 7.27
CA PHE A 144 14.13 -3.52 6.77
C PHE A 144 15.36 -4.42 6.63
N GLU A 145 15.48 -5.45 7.47
CA GLU A 145 16.67 -6.31 7.52
C GLU A 145 16.62 -7.47 6.50
N LYS A 146 15.45 -7.73 5.90
CA LYS A 146 15.25 -8.74 4.85
C LYS A 146 15.29 -8.16 3.44
#